data_AF-A0A7T5JDR1-F1
#
_entry.id   AF-A0A7T5JDR1-F1
#
_cell.length_a   1.000
_cell.length_b   1.000
_cell.length_c   1.000
_cell.angle_alpha   90.00
_cell.angle_beta   90.00
_cell.angle_gamma   90.00
#
_symmetry.space_group_name_H-M   'P 1'
#
loop_
_entity.id
_entity.type
_entity.pdbx_description
1 polymer ?
#
loop_
_entity_poly.entity_id
_entity_poly.type
_entity_poly.pdbx_seq_one_letter_code
_entity_poly.pdbx_strand_id
1 'polypeptide(L)'
;MTLGPSTAGILFLYSIICTLGIGAVFWAALAFIVGWLMTTLVAAVRGEHAPTQPTSSPQSDALTAYVRRALQAGANDDQLLRRLERQGWTEDEIIQAIQRVQEIPDAPNASGAA
;
A
#
# COMPACT_ATOMS: atom_id res chain seq x y z
N MET A 1 10.90 24.88 61.17
CA MET A 1 11.67 24.48 59.97
C MET A 1 11.37 25.51 58.89
N THR A 2 12.24 26.50 58.74
CA THR A 2 12.10 27.55 57.73
C THR A 2 12.49 26.96 56.39
N LEU A 3 11.51 26.62 55.54
CA LEU A 3 11.79 26.25 54.17
C LEU A 3 12.40 27.47 53.47
N GLY A 4 13.70 27.39 53.15
CA GLY A 4 14.42 28.47 52.50
C GLY A 4 13.87 28.78 51.10
N PRO A 5 14.20 29.97 50.55
CA PRO A 5 13.72 30.46 49.26
C PRO A 5 13.94 29.49 48.08
N SER A 6 14.84 28.51 48.21
CA SER A 6 15.08 27.45 47.24
C SER A 6 13.88 26.53 46.98
N THR A 7 12.96 26.38 47.93
CA THR A 7 11.80 25.47 47.78
C THR A 7 10.66 26.09 46.97
N ALA A 8 10.48 27.42 47.05
CA ALA A 8 9.49 28.13 46.23
C ALA A 8 9.82 28.03 44.74
N GLY A 9 11.10 28.20 44.36
CA GLY A 9 11.53 28.10 42.96
C GLY A 9 11.29 26.72 42.34
N ILE A 10 11.49 25.65 43.11
CA ILE A 10 11.27 24.27 42.65
C ILE A 10 9.78 23.99 42.37
N LEU A 11 8.88 24.51 43.21
CA LEU A 11 7.43 24.35 43.01
C LEU A 11 6.94 25.07 41.75
N PHE A 12 7.47 26.27 41.46
CA PHE A 12 7.14 26.99 40.22
C PHE A 12 7.61 26.24 38.97
N LEU A 13 8.83 25.73 38.97
CA LEU A 13 9.38 24.93 37.86
C LEU A 13 8.55 23.67 37.61
N TYR A 14 8.17 22.97 38.68
CA TYR A 14 7.34 21.77 38.59
C TYR A 14 5.95 22.09 38.02
N SER A 15 5.34 23.20 38.42
CA SER A 15 4.05 23.63 37.88
C SER A 15 4.15 23.93 36.38
N ILE A 16 5.18 24.67 35.95
CA ILE A 16 5.37 25.01 34.52
C ILE A 16 5.56 23.73 33.71
N ILE A 17 6.42 22.82 34.16
CA ILE A 17 6.65 21.53 33.49
C ILE A 17 5.37 20.70 33.44
N CYS A 18 4.56 20.69 34.50
CA CYS A 18 3.32 19.92 34.53
C CYS A 18 2.25 20.54 33.60
N THR A 19 2.10 21.86 33.58
CA THR A 19 1.17 22.54 32.67
C THR A 19 1.59 22.38 31.20
N LEU A 20 2.88 22.51 30.92
CA LEU A 20 3.43 22.37 29.57
C LEU A 20 3.44 20.91 29.11
N GLY A 21 3.73 19.98 30.01
CA GLY A 21 3.71 18.54 29.76
C GLY A 21 2.31 18.01 29.47
N ILE A 22 1.33 18.30 30.33
CA ILE A 22 -0.06 17.87 30.12
C ILE A 22 -0.62 18.50 28.84
N GLY A 23 -0.34 19.79 28.63
CA GLY A 23 -0.71 20.49 27.40
C GLY A 23 -0.10 19.86 26.14
N ALA A 24 1.19 19.50 26.19
CA ALA A 24 1.89 18.86 25.08
C ALA A 24 1.35 17.45 24.79
N VAL A 25 1.07 16.66 25.82
CA VAL A 25 0.48 15.32 25.65
C VAL A 25 -0.91 15.41 25.04
N PHE A 26 -1.73 16.35 25.53
CA PHE A 26 -3.06 16.60 24.97
C PHE A 26 -2.97 17.01 23.49
N TRP A 27 -2.10 17.97 23.16
CA TRP A 27 -1.90 18.40 21.77
C TRP A 27 -1.35 17.29 20.87
N ALA A 28 -0.41 16.49 21.36
CA ALA A 28 0.15 15.37 20.61
C ALA A 28 -0.93 14.31 20.32
N ALA A 29 -1.77 13.98 21.30
CA ALA A 29 -2.89 13.08 21.11
C ALA A 29 -3.89 13.63 20.08
N LEU A 30 -4.22 14.92 20.17
CA LEU A 30 -5.14 15.59 19.24
C LEU A 30 -4.57 15.61 17.82
N ALA A 31 -3.29 15.96 17.66
CA ALA A 31 -2.60 15.95 16.37
C ALA A 31 -2.52 14.54 15.77
N PHE A 32 -2.29 13.51 16.60
CA PHE A 32 -2.28 12.12 16.17
C PHE A 32 -3.66 11.68 15.67
N ILE A 33 -4.73 11.99 16.43
CA ILE A 33 -6.11 11.66 16.04
C ILE A 33 -6.49 12.36 14.74
N VAL A 34 -6.18 13.65 14.60
CA VAL A 34 -6.48 14.41 13.37
C VAL A 34 -5.68 13.88 12.19
N GLY A 35 -4.40 13.58 12.39
CA GLY A 35 -3.55 12.98 11.36
C GLY A 35 -4.08 11.63 10.90
N TRP A 36 -4.45 10.76 11.85
CA TRP A 36 -5.06 9.46 11.57
C TRP A 36 -6.39 9.59 10.83
N LEU A 37 -7.25 10.52 11.26
CA LEU A 37 -8.53 10.78 10.60
C LEU A 37 -8.31 11.29 9.16
N MET A 38 -7.34 12.18 8.94
CA MET A 38 -7.01 12.68 7.61
C MET A 38 -6.47 11.58 6.71
N THR A 39 -5.58 10.72 7.20
CA THR A 39 -5.03 9.62 6.39
C THR A 39 -6.08 8.58 6.06
N THR A 40 -6.98 8.23 6.99
CA THR A 40 -8.10 7.32 6.71
C THR A 40 -9.11 7.92 5.76
N LEU A 41 -9.41 9.21 5.89
CA LEU A 41 -10.32 9.92 4.97
C LEU A 41 -9.72 9.99 3.55
N VAL A 42 -8.44 10.34 3.44
CA VAL A 42 -7.73 10.35 2.15
C VAL A 42 -7.65 8.94 1.57
N ALA A 43 -7.40 7.91 2.39
CA ALA A 43 -7.41 6.52 1.94
C ALA A 43 -8.81 6.05 1.51
N ALA A 44 -9.88 6.51 2.15
CA ALA A 44 -11.26 6.20 1.78
C ALA A 44 -11.65 6.88 0.46
N VAL A 45 -11.32 8.16 0.29
CA VAL A 45 -11.57 8.93 -0.94
C VAL A 45 -10.72 8.41 -2.10
N ARG A 46 -9.44 8.07 -1.83
CA ARG A 46 -8.59 7.39 -2.81
C ARG A 46 -9.04 5.95 -3.05
N GLY A 47 -9.71 5.31 -2.09
CA GLY A 47 -10.22 3.94 -2.17
C GLY A 47 -11.28 3.74 -3.25
N GLU A 48 -12.02 4.80 -3.62
CA GLU A 48 -12.92 4.76 -4.78
C GLU A 48 -12.16 4.79 -6.12
N HIS A 49 -10.87 5.18 -6.12
CA HIS A 49 -9.99 5.19 -7.30
C HIS A 49 -8.81 4.21 -7.18
N ALA A 50 -8.66 3.52 -6.05
CA ALA A 50 -7.68 2.48 -5.86
C ALA A 50 -8.38 1.19 -6.23
N PRO A 51 -8.09 0.57 -7.40
CA PRO A 51 -8.37 -0.85 -7.48
C PRO A 51 -7.66 -1.45 -6.28
N THR A 52 -8.39 -2.25 -5.51
CA THR A 52 -7.86 -3.16 -4.52
C THR A 52 -6.76 -3.95 -5.21
N GLN A 53 -5.54 -3.44 -5.22
CA GLN A 53 -4.40 -4.15 -5.73
C GLN A 53 -4.03 -5.02 -4.53
N PRO A 54 -4.41 -6.32 -4.51
CA PRO A 54 -3.77 -7.22 -3.59
C PRO A 54 -2.27 -7.04 -3.79
N THR A 55 -1.51 -7.23 -2.73
CA THR A 55 -0.05 -7.31 -2.73
C THR A 55 0.45 -8.37 -3.72
N SER A 56 0.28 -8.15 -5.02
CA SER A 56 0.95 -8.82 -6.11
C SER A 56 2.28 -8.08 -6.22
N SER A 57 3.37 -8.77 -5.94
CA SER A 57 4.71 -8.20 -6.07
C SER A 57 4.82 -7.54 -7.46
N PRO A 58 5.54 -6.41 -7.62
CA PRO A 58 5.70 -5.74 -8.92
C PRO A 58 6.23 -6.69 -10.01
N GLN A 59 6.92 -7.77 -9.60
CA GLN A 59 7.32 -8.88 -10.47
C GLN A 59 6.15 -9.64 -11.10
N SER A 60 5.12 -9.97 -10.30
CA SER A 60 3.99 -10.77 -10.75
C SER A 60 3.09 -10.04 -11.75
N ASP A 61 3.00 -8.71 -11.63
CA ASP A 61 2.26 -7.87 -12.57
C ASP A 61 3.00 -7.75 -13.92
N ALA A 62 4.33 -7.60 -13.86
CA ALA A 62 5.19 -7.60 -15.06
C ALA A 62 5.14 -8.94 -15.81
N LEU A 63 5.14 -10.07 -15.08
CA LEU A 63 5.01 -11.41 -15.65
C LEU A 63 3.66 -11.58 -16.36
N THR A 64 2.56 -11.18 -15.71
CA THR A 64 1.20 -11.28 -16.25
C THR A 64 1.05 -10.42 -17.51
N ALA A 65 1.59 -9.19 -17.51
CA ALA A 65 1.58 -8.31 -18.67
C ALA A 65 2.41 -8.86 -19.86
N TYR A 66 3.54 -9.50 -19.58
CA TYR A 66 4.36 -10.16 -20.60
C TYR A 66 3.64 -11.36 -21.21
N VAL A 67 3.05 -12.22 -20.37
CA VAL A 67 2.28 -13.39 -20.80
C VAL A 67 1.09 -12.96 -21.66
N ARG A 68 0.35 -11.93 -21.25
CA ARG A 68 -0.75 -11.36 -22.03
C ARG A 68 -0.32 -10.90 -23.43
N ARG A 69 0.78 -10.15 -23.53
CA ARG A 69 1.30 -9.68 -24.84
C ARG A 69 1.72 -10.84 -25.73
N ALA A 70 2.33 -11.87 -25.16
CA ALA A 70 2.79 -13.01 -25.93
C ALA A 70 1.63 -13.87 -26.42
N LEU A 71 0.59 -14.08 -25.60
CA LEU A 71 -0.64 -14.75 -26.01
C LEU A 71 -1.38 -13.97 -27.11
N GLN A 72 -1.48 -12.64 -26.99
CA GLN A 72 -2.04 -11.78 -28.04
C GLN A 72 -1.24 -11.83 -29.35
N ALA A 73 0.07 -12.09 -29.29
CA ALA A 73 0.92 -12.29 -30.45
C ALA A 73 0.84 -13.71 -31.05
N GLY A 74 -0.01 -14.58 -30.51
CA GLY A 74 -0.17 -15.97 -30.96
C GLY A 74 0.97 -16.88 -30.54
N ALA A 75 1.73 -16.54 -29.49
CA ALA A 75 2.77 -17.41 -28.96
C ALA A 75 2.14 -18.64 -28.29
N ASN A 76 2.70 -19.82 -28.58
CA ASN A 76 2.29 -21.08 -27.96
C ASN A 76 2.82 -21.17 -26.51
N ASP A 77 2.04 -21.77 -25.62
CA ASP A 77 2.34 -21.87 -24.18
C ASP A 77 3.69 -22.52 -23.91
N ASP A 78 4.04 -23.57 -24.66
CA ASP A 78 5.35 -24.25 -24.59
C ASP A 78 6.54 -23.34 -24.91
N GLN A 79 6.36 -22.41 -25.85
CA GLN A 79 7.41 -21.46 -26.22
C GLN A 79 7.57 -20.38 -25.17
N LEU A 80 6.48 -20.03 -24.51
CA LEU A 80 6.46 -19.04 -23.45
C LEU A 80 7.14 -19.57 -22.20
N LEU A 81 6.82 -20.81 -21.82
CA LEU A 81 7.39 -21.52 -20.68
C LEU A 81 8.91 -21.62 -20.80
N ARG A 82 9.43 -22.08 -21.95
CA ARG A 82 10.87 -22.16 -22.20
C ARG A 82 11.59 -20.80 -22.18
N ARG A 83 10.90 -19.71 -22.54
CA ARG A 83 11.51 -18.36 -22.54
C ARG A 83 11.54 -17.77 -21.14
N LEU A 84 10.47 -17.96 -20.37
CA LEU A 84 10.36 -17.47 -19.01
C LEU A 84 11.24 -18.28 -18.04
N GLU A 85 11.36 -19.59 -18.25
CA GLU A 85 12.28 -20.44 -17.50
C GLU A 85 13.75 -20.01 -17.71
N ARG A 86 14.14 -19.67 -18.95
CA ARG A 86 15.48 -19.09 -19.24
C ARG A 86 15.73 -17.74 -18.58
N GLN A 87 14.67 -17.00 -18.26
CA GLN A 87 14.75 -15.73 -17.54
C GLN A 87 14.77 -15.93 -16.01
N GLY A 88 14.75 -17.18 -15.54
CA GLY A 88 14.83 -17.52 -14.11
C GLY A 88 13.48 -17.59 -13.40
N TRP A 89 12.36 -17.57 -14.14
CA TRP A 89 11.03 -17.76 -13.57
C TRP A 89 10.74 -19.23 -13.35
N THR A 90 10.04 -19.54 -12.26
CA THR A 90 9.65 -20.91 -11.95
C THR A 90 8.43 -21.32 -12.77
N GLU A 91 8.32 -22.62 -13.07
CA GLU A 91 7.21 -23.17 -13.84
C GLU A 91 5.85 -22.84 -13.19
N ASP A 92 5.76 -22.94 -11.86
CA ASP A 92 4.56 -22.59 -11.09
C ASP A 92 4.13 -21.11 -11.26
N GLU A 93 5.08 -20.17 -11.27
CA GLU A 93 4.77 -18.74 -11.47
C GLU A 93 4.25 -18.46 -12.88
N ILE A 94 4.81 -19.16 -13.88
CA ILE A 94 4.40 -19.03 -15.28
C ILE A 94 2.99 -19.59 -15.47
N ILE A 95 2.71 -20.77 -14.92
CA ILE A 95 1.39 -21.40 -14.99
C ILE A 95 0.35 -20.52 -14.30
N GLN A 96 0.65 -19.97 -13.12
CA GLN A 96 -0.25 -19.03 -12.44
C GLN A 96 -0.50 -17.76 -13.27
N ALA A 97 0.52 -17.22 -13.94
CA ALA A 97 0.35 -16.05 -14.80
C ALA A 97 -0.51 -16.36 -16.04
N ILE A 98 -0.31 -17.52 -16.67
CA ILE A 98 -1.13 -17.97 -17.81
C ILE A 98 -2.57 -18.18 -17.37
N GLN A 99 -2.80 -18.87 -16.24
CA GLN A 99 -4.13 -19.07 -15.68
C GLN A 99 -4.83 -17.75 -15.38
N ARG A 100 -4.16 -16.77 -14.77
CA ARG A 100 -4.74 -15.44 -14.53
C ARG A 100 -5.13 -14.71 -15.81
N VAL A 101 -4.36 -14.87 -16.88
CA VAL A 101 -4.68 -14.26 -18.19
C VAL A 101 -5.84 -14.98 -18.87
N GLN A 102 -5.95 -16.30 -18.74
CA GLN A 102 -7.04 -17.10 -19.31
C GLN A 102 -8.34 -17.03 -18.50
N GLU A 103 -8.26 -16.89 -17.17
CA GLU A 103 -9.40 -16.81 -16.26
C GLU A 103 -10.12 -15.46 -16.35
N ILE A 104 -9.45 -14.39 -16.79
CA ILE A 104 -10.09 -13.13 -17.17
C ILE A 104 -10.61 -13.34 -18.60
N PRO A 105 -11.91 -13.66 -18.80
CA PRO A 105 -12.44 -13.73 -20.14
C PRO A 105 -12.44 -12.29 -20.64
N ASP A 106 -11.82 -12.05 -21.78
CA ASP A 106 -12.05 -10.81 -22.52
C ASP A 106 -13.56 -10.56 -22.55
N ALA A 107 -13.99 -9.47 -21.91
CA ALA A 107 -15.30 -8.92 -22.14
C ALA A 107 -15.45 -8.78 -23.66
N PRO A 108 -16.55 -9.28 -24.22
CA PRO A 108 -16.67 -9.50 -25.64
C PRO A 108 -16.63 -8.13 -26.34
N ASN A 109 -15.72 -8.02 -27.31
CA ASN A 109 -15.87 -7.23 -28.53
C ASN A 109 -16.98 -6.17 -28.49
N ALA A 110 -16.64 -4.93 -28.12
CA ALA A 110 -17.40 -3.78 -28.59
C ALA A 110 -17.27 -3.69 -30.11
N SER A 111 -18.13 -4.44 -30.81
CA SER A 111 -18.90 -4.02 -31.97
C SER A 111 -18.49 -2.64 -32.51
N GLY A 112 -17.60 -2.64 -33.48
CA GLY A 112 -17.35 -1.53 -34.41
C GLY A 112 -17.52 -2.02 -35.84
N ALA A 113 -18.61 -2.74 -36.12
CA ALA A 113 -19.11 -2.96 -37.47
C ALA A 113 -20.13 -1.86 -37.76
N ALA A 114 -19.74 -0.89 -38.57
CA ALA A 114 -20.57 -0.13 -39.51
C ALA A 114 -19.66 0.79 -40.34
#